data_AF-A0A7K1JK21-F1
#
_entry.id   AF-A0A7K1JK21-F1
#
_cell.length_a   1.000
_cell.length_b   1.000
_cell.length_c   1.000
_cell.angle_alpha   90.00
_cell.angle_beta   90.00
_cell.angle_gamma   90.00
#
_symmetry.space_group_name_H-M   'P 1'
#
loop_
_entity.id
_entity.type
_entity.pdbx_description
1 polymer ?
#
loop_
_entity_poly.entity_id
_entity_poly.type
_entity_poly.pdbx_seq_one_letter_code
_entity_poly.pdbx_strand_id
1 'polypeptide(L)' 'MRRFTRLSNGFSKKIENLAHAVSLHYMYYNFARPHATLTKQNGGRKTTPAMAAGVSNHVWTCHEIAGLLD' A
#
# COMPACT_ATOMS: atom_id res chain seq x y z
N MET A 1 -1.55 1.90 -10.41
CA MET A 1 -2.40 3.05 -10.02
C MET A 1 -3.01 3.70 -11.27
N ARG A 2 -4.34 3.65 -11.46
CA ARG A 2 -4.99 4.20 -12.68
C ARG A 2 -5.03 5.73 -12.75
N ARG A 3 -4.88 6.44 -11.64
CA ARG A 3 -4.96 7.91 -11.59
C ARG A 3 -3.87 8.63 -12.41
N PHE A 4 -2.76 7.94 -12.71
CA PHE A 4 -1.64 8.45 -13.52
C PHE A 4 -1.72 8.06 -15.01
N THR A 5 -2.72 7.29 -15.42
CA THR A 5 -2.90 6.92 -16.83
C THR A 5 -3.68 8.01 -17.58
N ARG A 6 -3.22 8.35 -18.79
CA ARG A 6 -3.87 9.33 -19.69
C ARG A 6 -5.26 8.83 -20.12
N LEU A 7 -6.19 9.75 -20.35
CA LEU A 7 -7.57 9.47 -20.84
C LEU A 7 -8.33 8.43 -20.00
N SER A 8 -8.22 8.50 -18.67
CA SER A 8 -8.97 7.62 -17.77
C SER A 8 -9.97 8.40 -16.93
N ASN A 9 -11.13 7.80 -16.66
CA ASN A 9 -12.15 8.36 -15.75
C ASN A 9 -11.70 8.36 -14.27
N GLY A 10 -10.52 7.83 -13.96
CA GLY A 10 -9.98 7.75 -12.60
C GLY A 10 -9.14 8.95 -12.19
N PHE A 11 -9.04 10.00 -13.01
CA PHE A 11 -8.19 11.16 -12.68
C PHE A 11 -8.75 11.96 -11.48
N SER A 12 -7.85 12.58 -10.72
CA SER A 12 -8.23 13.51 -9.65
C SER A 12 -8.35 14.93 -10.22
N LYS A 13 -9.49 15.60 -9.99
CA LYS A 13 -9.67 17.02 -10.34
C LYS A 13 -8.85 17.97 -9.45
N LYS A 14 -8.61 17.58 -8.20
CA LYS A 14 -7.87 18.32 -7.19
C LYS A 14 -6.57 17.59 -6.84
N ILE A 15 -5.49 18.32 -6.60
CA ILE A 15 -4.18 17.74 -6.30
C ILE A 15 -4.17 17.04 -4.94
N GLU A 16 -4.94 17.54 -3.97
CA GLU A 16 -5.08 16.96 -2.64
C GLU A 16 -5.70 15.56 -2.73
N ASN A 17 -6.73 15.39 -3.54
CA ASN A 17 -7.36 14.08 -3.78
C ASN A 17 -6.41 13.09 -4.47
N LEU A 18 -5.48 13.58 -5.31
CA LEU A 18 -4.42 12.74 -5.85
C LEU A 18 -3.45 12.31 -4.74
N ALA A 19 -2.98 13.25 -3.92
CA ALA A 19 -2.10 12.97 -2.80
C ALA A 19 -2.71 11.92 -1.85
N HIS A 20 -3.97 12.08 -1.43
CA HIS A 20 -4.65 11.10 -0.58
C HIS A 20 -4.74 9.71 -1.22
N ALA A 21 -5.08 9.64 -2.51
CA ALA A 21 -5.16 8.36 -3.21
C ALA A 21 -3.80 7.68 -3.38
N VAL A 22 -2.73 8.46 -3.61
CA VAL A 22 -1.35 7.98 -3.68
C VAL A 22 -0.92 7.44 -2.32
N SER A 23 -1.13 8.19 -1.25
CA SER A 23 -0.80 7.79 0.11
C SER A 23 -1.48 6.47 0.49
N LEU A 24 -2.80 6.37 0.27
CA LEU A 24 -3.55 5.14 0.54
C LEU A 24 -3.04 3.94 -0.28
N HIS A 25 -2.73 4.15 -1.55
CA HIS A 25 -2.26 3.07 -2.42
C HIS A 25 -0.91 2.51 -1.94
N TYR A 26 0.06 3.38 -1.66
CA TYR A 26 1.38 2.95 -1.22
C TYR A 26 1.40 2.46 0.21
N MET A 27 0.53 2.98 1.08
CA MET A 27 0.33 2.41 2.41
C MET A 27 -0.14 0.95 2.31
N TYR A 28 -1.22 0.69 1.56
CA TYR A 28 -1.72 -0.67 1.40
C TYR A 28 -0.70 -1.59 0.70
N TYR A 29 -0.09 -1.12 -0.40
CA TYR A 29 0.82 -1.93 -1.20
C TYR A 29 2.07 -2.36 -0.42
N ASN A 30 2.65 -1.46 0.38
CA ASN A 30 3.89 -1.72 1.10
C ASN A 30 3.67 -2.38 2.47
N PHE A 31 2.57 -2.07 3.16
CA PHE A 31 2.37 -2.48 4.56
C PHE A 31 1.33 -3.58 4.74
N ALA A 32 0.29 -3.63 3.91
CA ALA A 32 -0.83 -4.56 4.10
C ALA A 32 -0.85 -5.74 3.13
N ARG A 33 -0.26 -5.60 1.92
CA ARG A 33 -0.26 -6.67 0.91
C ARG A 33 1.00 -7.54 1.00
N PRO A 34 0.91 -8.84 1.35
CA PRO A 34 2.05 -9.73 1.28
C PRO A 34 2.56 -9.88 -0.15
N HIS A 35 3.88 -9.82 -0.32
CA HIS A 35 4.52 -9.99 -1.62
C HIS A 35 4.84 -11.47 -1.84
N ALA A 36 4.48 -12.02 -3.00
CA ALA A 36 4.62 -13.44 -3.28
C ALA A 36 6.09 -13.92 -3.19
N THR A 37 7.03 -13.21 -3.84
CA THR A 37 8.46 -13.57 -3.83
C THR A 37 9.07 -13.48 -2.44
N LEU A 38 8.85 -12.37 -1.71
CA LEU A 38 9.35 -12.19 -0.34
C LEU A 38 8.77 -13.24 0.61
N THR A 39 7.49 -13.58 0.44
CA THR A 39 6.84 -14.65 1.22
C THR A 39 7.49 -16.00 0.96
N LYS A 40 7.81 -16.33 -0.30
CA LYS A 40 8.56 -17.56 -0.64
C LYS A 40 9.98 -17.56 -0.06
N GLN A 41 10.69 -16.43 -0.15
CA GLN A 41 12.04 -16.26 0.39
C GLN A 41 12.06 -16.40 1.92
N ASN A 42 11.00 -15.97 2.60
CA ASN A 42 10.85 -16.08 4.06
C ASN A 42 10.20 -17.41 4.50
N GLY A 43 10.53 -18.52 3.82
CA GLY A 43 10.05 -19.86 4.20
C GLY A 43 8.53 -20.03 4.18
N GLY A 44 7.80 -19.26 3.37
CA GLY A 44 6.34 -19.28 3.31
C GLY A 44 5.63 -18.33 4.28
N ARG A 45 6.36 -17.62 5.15
CA ARG A 45 5.77 -16.62 6.05
C ARG A 45 5.41 -15.36 5.27
N LYS A 46 4.14 -14.94 5.38
CA LYS A 46 3.62 -13.72 4.73
C LYS A 46 4.53 -12.53 5.06
N THR A 47 5.13 -11.95 4.02
CA THR A 47 6.11 -10.86 4.16
C THR A 47 5.74 -9.74 3.21
N THR A 48 5.58 -8.53 3.76
CA THR A 48 5.30 -7.32 2.98
C THR A 48 6.62 -6.60 2.62
N PRO A 49 6.62 -5.71 1.61
CA PRO A 49 7.79 -4.89 1.31
C PRO A 49 8.31 -4.10 2.52
N ALA A 50 7.42 -3.52 3.33
CA ALA A 50 7.80 -2.80 4.55
C ALA A 50 8.47 -3.70 5.59
N MET A 51 8.06 -4.97 5.68
CA MET A 51 8.72 -5.95 6.56
C MET A 51 10.11 -6.33 6.06
N ALA A 52 10.26 -6.55 4.75
CA ALA A 52 11.58 -6.86 4.18
C ALA A 52 12.56 -5.68 4.29
N ALA A 53 12.06 -4.44 4.30
CA ALA A 53 12.85 -3.24 4.53
C ALA A 53 13.11 -2.92 6.02
N GLY A 54 12.57 -3.70 6.96
CA GLY A 54 12.73 -3.48 8.40
C GLY A 54 11.95 -2.28 8.95
N VAL A 55 10.97 -1.75 8.20
CA VAL A 55 10.15 -0.59 8.60
C VAL A 55 8.91 -1.02 9.41
N SER A 56 8.42 -2.25 9.20
CA SER A 56 7.28 -2.82 9.93
C SER A 56 7.58 -4.25 10.35
N ASN A 57 6.95 -4.70 11.44
CA ASN A 57 7.16 -6.05 11.99
C ASN A 57 5.97 -6.99 11.73
N HIS A 58 4.90 -6.47 11.12
CA HIS A 58 3.67 -7.20 10.86
C HIS A 58 3.02 -6.73 9.55
N VAL A 59 2.05 -7.54 9.09
CA VAL A 59 1.19 -7.20 7.96
C VAL A 59 0.04 -6.35 8.48
N TRP A 60 -0.09 -5.13 7.95
CA TRP A 60 -1.12 -4.20 8.37
C TRP A 60 -2.50 -4.62 7.86
N THR A 61 -3.52 -4.35 8.65
CA THR A 61 -4.93 -4.51 8.30
C THR A 61 -5.51 -3.20 7.76
N CYS A 62 -6.60 -3.29 7.00
CA CYS A 62 -7.31 -2.09 6.53
C CYS A 62 -7.85 -1.25 7.70
N HIS A 63 -8.17 -1.87 8.84
CA HIS A 63 -8.66 -1.17 10.02
C HIS A 63 -7.56 -0.32 10.67
N GLU A 64 -6.35 -0.88 10.84
CA GLU A 64 -5.19 -0.13 11.35
C GLU A 64 -4.85 1.05 10.44
N ILE A 65 -4.91 0.87 9.12
CA ILE A 65 -4.65 1.96 8.17
C ILE A 65 -5.72 3.05 8.28
N ALA A 66 -7.00 2.69 8.41
CA ALA A 66 -8.09 3.64 8.58
C ALA A 66 -7.99 4.40 9.91
N GLY A 67 -7.55 3.74 10.98
CA GLY A 67 -7.35 4.35 12.29
C GLY A 67 -6.21 5.37 12.36
N LEU A 68 -5.42 5.54 11.31
CA LEU A 68 -4.43 6.64 11.21
C LEU A 68 -5.05 7.99 10.80
N LEU A 69 -6.34 8.01 10.43
CA LEU A 69 -7.03 9.19 9.92
C LEU A 69 -7.74 10.01 11.02
N ASP A 70 -7.82 9.47 12.24
CA ASP A 70 -8.29 10.17 13.44
C ASP A 70 -7.17 11.02 14.07
#